data_AF-A0A0A0CXY7-F1
#
_entry.id   AF-A0A0A0CXY7-F1
#
_cell.length_a   1.000
_cell.length_b   1.000
_cell.length_c   1.000
_cell.angle_alpha   90.00
_cell.angle_beta   90.00
_cell.angle_gamma   90.00
#
_symmetry.space_group_name_H-M   'P 1'
#
loop_
_entity.id
_entity.type
_entity.pdbx_description
1 polymer ?
#
loop_
_entity_poly.entity_id
_entity_poly.type
_entity_poly.pdbx_seq_one_letter_code
_entity_poly.pdbx_strand_id
1 'polypeptide(L)'
;MTDLALTAGAETWPLGPEQRTAAEHPGAVATLVAALFGDIDEARLRATLLRVAGRHEILRTAFVAVPGFRGLRARLLDAPAEPAWSGLDLRGRSDAVGAMARDL
;
A
#
# COMPACT_ATOMS: atom_id res chain seq x y z
N MET A 1 -6.94 2.23 11.93
CA MET A 1 -5.58 1.89 12.38
C MET A 1 -5.65 0.52 13.03
N THR A 2 -5.47 -0.54 12.26
CA THR A 2 -5.37 -1.90 12.81
C THR A 2 -4.17 -1.92 13.73
N ASP A 3 -4.41 -2.31 14.97
CA ASP A 3 -3.36 -2.43 15.98
C ASP A 3 -2.41 -3.54 15.54
N LEU A 4 -1.31 -3.16 14.89
CA LEU A 4 -0.18 -4.03 14.57
C LEU A 4 0.64 -4.37 15.82
N ALA A 5 0.06 -4.18 17.03
CA ALA A 5 0.53 -4.71 18.29
C ALA A 5 1.15 -6.08 18.06
N LEU A 6 2.43 -6.12 18.38
CA LEU A 6 3.32 -7.23 18.15
C LEU A 6 2.69 -8.49 18.75
N THR A 7 2.13 -9.34 17.89
CA THR A 7 1.86 -10.72 18.26
C THR A 7 3.21 -11.29 18.71
N ALA A 8 3.33 -11.65 19.98
CA ALA A 8 4.57 -12.17 20.53
C ALA A 8 5.04 -13.35 19.68
N GLY A 9 6.28 -13.28 19.17
CA GLY A 9 6.88 -14.32 18.34
C GLY A 9 6.90 -14.06 16.83
N ALA A 10 6.38 -12.93 16.33
CA ALA A 10 6.53 -12.58 14.92
C ALA A 10 8.00 -12.28 14.57
N GLU A 11 8.56 -13.02 13.62
CA GLU A 11 9.92 -12.81 13.13
C GLU A 11 10.04 -11.42 12.47
N THR A 12 11.15 -10.73 12.76
CA THR A 12 11.43 -9.42 12.18
C THR A 12 12.87 -9.32 11.72
N TRP A 13 13.10 -8.63 10.62
CA TRP A 13 14.42 -8.49 10.00
C TRP A 13 14.92 -7.04 10.05
N PRO A 14 16.25 -6.83 10.18
CA PRO A 14 16.83 -5.49 10.07
C PRO A 14 16.63 -4.93 8.66
N LEU A 15 16.50 -3.61 8.55
CA LEU A 15 16.39 -2.91 7.27
C LEU A 15 17.75 -2.69 6.62
N GLY A 16 17.81 -2.79 5.29
CA GLY A 16 18.96 -2.35 4.51
C GLY A 16 19.20 -0.84 4.63
N PRO A 17 20.41 -0.33 4.30
CA PRO A 17 20.71 1.10 4.34
C PRO A 17 19.68 1.97 3.61
N GLU A 18 19.30 1.58 2.40
CA GLU A 18 18.39 2.30 1.50
C GLU A 18 16.96 2.29 2.03
N GLN A 19 16.53 1.18 2.62
CA GLN A 19 15.21 1.05 3.25
C GLN A 19 15.10 1.95 4.50
N ARG A 20 16.18 2.10 5.28
CA ARG A 20 16.20 3.04 6.41
C ARG A 20 16.07 4.48 5.94
N THR A 21 16.86 4.88 4.94
CA THR A 21 16.75 6.21 4.35
C THR A 21 15.35 6.48 3.82
N ALA A 22 14.76 5.52 3.09
CA ALA A 22 13.39 5.66 2.59
C ALA A 22 12.37 5.79 3.73
N ALA A 23 12.52 5.04 4.83
CA ALA A 23 11.62 5.09 5.97
C ALA A 23 11.68 6.42 6.74
N GLU A 24 12.78 7.16 6.65
CA GLU A 24 12.93 8.52 7.21
C GLU A 24 12.24 9.59 6.36
N HIS A 25 11.83 9.26 5.13
CA HIS A 25 11.22 10.17 4.17
C HIS A 25 9.80 9.71 3.79
N PRO A 26 8.77 10.03 4.61
CA PRO A 26 7.39 9.57 4.42
C PRO A 26 6.66 10.08 3.15
N GLY A 27 7.37 10.69 2.20
CA GLY A 27 6.86 11.13 0.90
C GLY A 27 7.46 10.40 -0.31
N ALA A 28 8.32 9.39 -0.10
CA ALA A 28 8.91 8.59 -1.17
C ALA A 28 7.89 7.58 -1.75
N VAL A 29 6.77 8.08 -2.25
CA VAL A 29 5.72 7.30 -2.91
C VAL A 29 5.93 7.38 -4.41
N ALA A 30 6.08 6.23 -5.06
CA ALA A 30 5.97 6.16 -6.51
C ALA A 30 4.50 5.97 -6.88
N THR A 31 3.89 6.98 -7.51
CA THR A 31 2.51 6.91 -8.01
C THR A 31 2.51 6.45 -9.46
N LEU A 32 1.73 5.41 -9.76
CA LEU A 32 1.45 4.96 -11.13
C LEU A 32 0.03 5.38 -11.51
N VAL A 33 -0.11 6.10 -12.62
CA VAL A 33 -1.42 6.42 -13.23
C VAL A 33 -1.53 5.66 -14.55
N ALA A 34 -2.60 4.88 -14.72
CA ALA A 34 -2.85 4.09 -15.92
C ALA A 34 -4.27 4.34 -16.44
N ALA A 35 -4.39 4.57 -17.75
CA ALA A 35 -5.68 4.67 -18.43
C ALA A 35 -6.10 3.28 -18.92
N LEU A 36 -7.28 2.83 -18.50
CA LEU A 36 -7.90 1.58 -18.94
C LEU A 36 -9.12 1.91 -19.79
N PHE A 37 -9.31 1.18 -20.89
CA PHE A 37 -10.42 1.39 -21.82
C PHE A 37 -11.34 0.17 -21.87
N GLY A 38 -12.64 0.41 -22.06
CA GLY A 38 -13.67 -0.63 -22.06
C GLY A 38 -14.31 -0.82 -20.69
N ASP A 39 -15.15 -1.85 -20.59
CA ASP A 39 -15.86 -2.16 -19.35
C ASP A 39 -14.90 -2.75 -18.31
N ILE A 40 -14.82 -2.09 -17.16
CA ILE A 40 -14.02 -2.53 -16.01
C ILE A 40 -14.96 -3.06 -14.93
N ASP A 41 -14.81 -4.35 -14.62
CA ASP A 41 -15.38 -4.94 -13.42
C ASP A 41 -14.50 -4.57 -12.21
N GLU A 42 -14.94 -3.58 -11.44
CA GLU A 42 -14.23 -3.06 -10.27
C GLU A 42 -14.00 -4.15 -9.21
N ALA A 43 -15.00 -4.98 -8.94
CA ALA A 43 -14.90 -6.04 -7.94
C ALA A 43 -13.83 -7.07 -8.35
N ARG A 44 -13.81 -7.44 -9.63
CA ARG A 44 -12.79 -8.34 -10.20
C ARG A 44 -11.40 -7.72 -10.18
N LEU A 45 -11.29 -6.43 -10.48
CA LEU A 45 -10.03 -5.70 -10.43
C LEU A 45 -9.47 -5.68 -9.00
N ARG A 46 -10.28 -5.26 -8.02
CA ARG A 46 -9.89 -5.24 -6.60
C ARG A 46 -9.46 -6.62 -6.10
N ALA A 47 -10.24 -7.66 -6.42
CA ALA A 47 -9.88 -9.03 -6.05
C ALA A 47 -8.56 -9.50 -6.69
N THR A 48 -8.29 -9.07 -7.93
CA THR A 48 -7.04 -9.39 -8.63
C THR A 48 -5.84 -8.70 -8.00
N LEU A 49 -5.96 -7.41 -7.66
CA LEU A 49 -4.90 -6.66 -6.98
C LEU A 49 -4.57 -7.25 -5.61
N LEU A 50 -5.58 -7.67 -4.85
CA LEU A 50 -5.37 -8.38 -3.59
C LEU A 50 -4.64 -9.72 -3.78
N ARG A 51 -4.93 -10.48 -4.85
CA ARG A 51 -4.18 -11.71 -5.16
C ARG A 51 -2.72 -11.42 -5.53
N VAL A 52 -2.46 -10.34 -6.28
CA VAL A 52 -1.09 -9.89 -6.59
C VAL A 52 -0.36 -9.53 -5.29
N ALA A 53 -0.97 -8.71 -4.43
CA ALA A 53 -0.40 -8.36 -3.13
C ALA A 53 -0.15 -9.61 -2.27
N GLY A 54 -1.08 -10.57 -2.25
CA GLY A 54 -0.91 -11.86 -1.57
C GLY A 54 0.30 -12.67 -2.07
N ARG A 55 0.52 -12.70 -3.38
CA ARG A 55 1.62 -13.45 -4.03
C ARG A 55 3.00 -12.83 -3.78
N HIS A 56 3.09 -11.51 -3.62
CA HIS A 56 4.37 -10.80 -3.53
C HIS A 56 4.68 -10.38 -2.10
N GLU A 57 5.72 -10.97 -1.51
CA GLU A 57 6.15 -10.72 -0.13
C GLU A 57 6.40 -9.23 0.17
N ILE A 58 7.02 -8.51 -0.77
CA ILE A 58 7.31 -7.09 -0.62
C ILE A 58 6.04 -6.24 -0.40
N LEU A 59 4.90 -6.65 -0.98
CA LEU A 59 3.60 -5.98 -0.82
C LEU A 59 2.87 -6.38 0.47
N ARG A 60 3.43 -7.35 1.23
CA ARG A 60 2.97 -7.77 2.56
C ARG A 60 3.99 -7.46 3.65
N THR A 61 4.99 -6.64 3.34
CA THR A 61 6.01 -6.25 4.31
C THR A 61 5.59 -4.96 5.00
N ALA A 62 5.44 -5.01 6.32
CA ALA A 62 5.22 -3.84 7.17
C ALA A 62 6.54 -3.40 7.85
N PHE A 63 6.72 -2.09 8.00
CA PHE A 63 7.83 -1.53 8.77
C PHE A 63 7.32 -1.12 10.16
N VAL A 64 7.76 -1.82 11.20
CA VAL A 64 7.23 -1.69 12.56
C VAL A 64 8.31 -1.33 13.57
N ALA A 65 7.94 -0.54 14.59
CA ALA A 65 8.79 -0.33 15.76
C ALA A 65 8.71 -1.56 16.67
N VAL A 66 9.86 -2.09 17.11
CA VAL A 66 9.94 -3.26 17.98
C VAL A 66 10.68 -2.91 19.27
N PRO A 67 10.09 -3.16 20.46
CA PRO A 67 10.76 -2.94 21.74
C PRO A 67 12.13 -3.61 21.80
N GLY A 68 13.13 -2.90 22.32
CA GLY A 68 14.52 -3.39 22.41
C GLY A 68 15.36 -3.17 21.15
N PHE A 69 14.77 -2.78 20.02
CA PHE A 69 15.51 -2.42 18.81
C PHE A 69 15.43 -0.90 18.55
N ARG A 70 16.50 -0.36 17.96
CA ARG A 70 16.50 1.01 17.44
C ARG A 70 15.98 1.03 16.01
N GLY A 71 15.09 1.98 15.71
CA GLY A 71 14.51 2.16 14.38
C GLY A 71 13.43 1.12 14.04
N LEU A 72 12.97 1.15 12.79
CA LEU A 72 11.97 0.22 12.27
C LEU A 72 12.62 -1.11 11.86
N ARG A 73 11.79 -2.16 11.86
CA ARG A 73 12.14 -3.50 11.37
C ARG A 73 11.10 -3.96 10.36
N ALA A 74 11.52 -4.79 9.41
CA ALA A 74 10.61 -5.41 8.47
C ALA A 74 9.90 -6.59 9.15
N ARG A 75 8.58 -6.69 8.97
CA ARG A 75 7.73 -7.80 9.40
C ARG A 75 6.88 -8.23 8.21
N LEU A 76 6.89 -9.53 7.90
CA LEU A 76 5.97 -10.10 6.93
C LEU A 76 4.59 -10.29 7.57
N LEU A 77 3.54 -9.86 6.86
CA LEU A 77 2.15 -10.07 7.24
C LEU A 77 1.60 -11.35 6.61
N ASP A 78 0.77 -12.10 7.34
CA ASP A 78 0.15 -13.34 6.83
C ASP A 78 -0.78 -13.10 5.64
N ALA A 79 -1.39 -11.91 5.59
CA ALA A 79 -2.26 -11.46 4.51
C ALA A 79 -1.87 -10.04 4.06
N PRO A 80 -2.13 -9.67 2.80
CA PRO A 80 -1.93 -8.29 2.36
C PRO A 80 -2.88 -7.37 3.11
N ALA A 81 -2.41 -6.15 3.39
CA ALA A 81 -3.29 -5.09 3.86
C ALA A 81 -4.34 -4.79 2.77
N GLU A 82 -5.57 -4.48 3.20
CA GLU A 82 -6.56 -4.00 2.25
C GLU A 82 -6.11 -2.64 1.68
N PRO A 83 -6.14 -2.46 0.35
CA PRO A 83 -5.83 -1.17 -0.24
C PRO A 83 -6.88 -0.15 0.18
N ALA A 84 -6.43 1.09 0.43
CA ALA A 84 -7.31 2.24 0.55
C ALA A 84 -7.92 2.53 -0.82
N TRP A 85 -8.98 1.80 -1.15
CA TRP A 85 -9.66 1.85 -2.44
C TRP A 85 -10.78 2.88 -2.40
N SER A 86 -10.78 3.79 -3.37
CA SER A 86 -11.86 4.75 -3.57
C SER A 86 -12.16 4.88 -5.06
N GLY A 87 -13.39 5.29 -5.38
CA GLY A 87 -13.84 5.50 -6.74
C GLY A 87 -14.44 6.90 -6.88
N LEU A 88 -14.11 7.58 -7.97
CA LEU A 88 -14.66 8.88 -8.32
C LEU A 88 -15.34 8.78 -9.70
N ASP A 89 -16.67 8.88 -9.72
CA ASP A 89 -17.41 8.93 -10.98
C ASP A 89 -17.28 10.32 -11.62
N LEU A 90 -16.66 10.37 -12.80
CA LEU A 90 -16.42 11.59 -13.56
C LEU A 90 -17.44 11.81 -14.68
N ARG A 91 -18.35 10.86 -14.92
CA ARG A 91 -19.32 10.94 -16.01
C ARG A 91 -20.25 12.12 -15.82
N GLY A 92 -20.45 12.90 -16.88
CA GLY A 92 -21.35 14.07 -16.87
C GLY A 92 -20.86 15.28 -16.08
N ARG A 93 -19.66 15.24 -15.49
CA ARG A 93 -19.09 16.40 -14.78
C ARG A 93 -18.49 17.40 -15.75
N SER A 94 -18.82 18.68 -15.58
CA SER A 94 -18.20 19.77 -16.34
C SER A 94 -16.74 20.03 -15.94
N ASP A 95 -16.32 19.61 -14.73
CA ASP A 95 -14.98 19.82 -14.18
C ASP A 95 -14.13 18.53 -14.11
N ALA A 96 -14.48 17.48 -14.88
CA ALA A 96 -13.91 16.13 -14.76
C ALA A 96 -12.37 16.10 -14.72
N VAL A 97 -11.70 16.84 -15.60
CA VAL A 97 -10.22 16.91 -15.65
C VAL A 97 -9.64 17.51 -14.36
N GLY A 98 -10.24 18.59 -13.87
CA GLY A 98 -9.80 19.24 -12.63
C GLY A 98 -10.11 18.39 -11.39
N ALA A 99 -11.22 17.63 -11.41
CA ALA A 99 -11.57 16.70 -10.35
C ALA A 99 -10.57 15.53 -10.28
N MET A 100 -10.20 14.94 -11.42
CA MET A 100 -9.18 13.90 -11.51
C MET A 100 -7.82 14.38 -10.98
N ALA A 101 -7.38 15.57 -11.37
CA ALA A 101 -6.08 16.10 -10.97
C ALA A 101 -5.96 16.42 -9.46
N ARG A 102 -7.07 16.59 -8.73
CA ARG A 102 -7.07 16.82 -7.28
C ARG A 102 -7.07 15.53 -6.46
N ASP A 103 -7.41 14.41 -7.10
CA ASP A 103 -7.47 13.08 -6.47
C ASP A 103 -6.13 12.34 -6.58
N LEU A 104 -5.23 12.82 -7.44
CA LEU A 104 -3.84 12.36 -7.61
C LEU A 104 -2.88 13.10 -6.69
#